data_AF-A0A9X1WQ39-F1
#
_entry.id   AF-A0A9X1WQ39-F1
#
_cell.length_a   1.000
_cell.length_b   1.000
_cell.length_c   1.000
_cell.angle_alpha   90.00
_cell.angle_beta   90.00
_cell.angle_gamma   90.00
#
_symmetry.space_group_name_H-M   'P 1'
#
loop_
_entity.id
_entity.type
_entity.pdbx_description
1 polymer ?
#
loop_
_entity_poly.entity_id
_entity_poly.type
_entity_poly.pdbx_seq_one_letter_code
_entity_poly.pdbx_strand_id
1 'polypeptide(L)'
;MRKRILSQEIRYGKEDVNELESASIKVRNIYDRAIEMLMRNLPESMWKCWAYLRPAQESLSAGGENSSPVFQKWIQSPSGWKCIGSERHYVESLTPDGEKEEHDKREYIFHNGRFQSMLLQVLIWSQFEEISLFHPFLGDTPFYDEEEMNVISTYFVPTYVSPLPFQQSGKPYKKHDMRIPVFQEFISAPPLLVHLDDEVLEGTWMTGVYVDRSHFLGLGPYLKNTDGSRTFMQALIN
;
A
#
# COMPACT_ATOMS: atom_id res chain seq x y z
N MET A 1 16.50 14.56 6.32
CA MET A 1 15.66 15.17 7.38
C MET A 1 14.29 15.47 6.79
N ARG A 2 13.23 14.71 7.13
CA ARG A 2 11.87 14.94 6.60
C ARG A 2 11.17 15.98 7.49
N LYS A 3 10.79 17.13 6.92
CA LYS A 3 10.01 18.16 7.61
C LYS A 3 8.58 17.64 7.75
N ARG A 4 8.17 17.21 8.96
CA ARG A 4 6.75 16.98 9.28
C ARG A 4 6.14 18.35 9.51
N ILE A 5 5.11 18.69 8.76
CA ILE A 5 4.49 20.01 8.88
C ILE A 5 3.05 19.89 9.35
N LEU A 6 2.70 20.72 10.33
CA LEU A 6 1.35 20.92 10.82
C LEU A 6 0.57 21.69 9.75
N SER A 7 -0.02 20.95 8.81
CA SER A 7 -1.01 21.51 7.87
C SER A 7 -2.35 21.67 8.60
N GLN A 8 -2.88 22.89 8.64
CA GLN A 8 -4.10 23.24 9.38
C GLN A 8 -5.41 22.67 8.77
N GLU A 9 -5.40 21.99 7.63
CA GLU A 9 -6.65 21.81 6.86
C GLU A 9 -6.93 20.39 6.35
N ILE A 10 -6.31 19.35 6.91
CA ILE A 10 -6.64 17.98 6.49
C ILE A 10 -7.37 17.21 7.58
N ARG A 11 -8.68 17.18 7.40
CA ARG A 11 -9.65 16.59 8.32
C ARG A 11 -10.19 15.31 7.71
N TYR A 12 -10.08 14.22 8.44
CA TYR A 12 -10.79 12.99 8.13
C TYR A 12 -12.09 12.94 8.94
N GLY A 13 -13.20 12.60 8.29
CA GLY A 13 -14.43 12.29 9.00
C GLY A 13 -14.33 10.95 9.73
N LYS A 14 -15.10 10.75 10.80
CA LYS A 14 -15.13 9.46 11.53
C LYS A 14 -15.44 8.28 10.63
N GLU A 15 -16.34 8.48 9.66
CA GLU A 15 -16.73 7.45 8.70
C GLU A 15 -15.54 7.05 7.81
N ASP A 16 -14.77 8.01 7.29
CA ASP A 16 -13.56 7.73 6.50
C ASP A 16 -12.51 6.97 7.31
N VAL A 17 -12.31 7.37 8.58
CA VAL A 17 -11.34 6.68 9.46
C VAL A 17 -11.78 5.24 9.71
N ASN A 18 -13.06 5.02 10.04
CA ASN A 18 -13.60 3.69 10.30
C ASN A 18 -13.54 2.81 9.04
N GLU A 19 -13.83 3.35 7.86
CA GLU A 19 -13.71 2.63 6.59
C GLU A 19 -12.25 2.26 6.33
N LEU A 20 -11.31 3.21 6.43
CA LEU A 20 -9.88 2.96 6.20
C LEU A 20 -9.30 1.97 7.21
N GLU A 21 -9.71 2.03 8.47
CA GLU A 21 -9.31 1.06 9.50
C GLU A 21 -9.74 -0.35 9.09
N SER A 22 -11.03 -0.56 8.79
CA SER A 22 -11.54 -1.87 8.38
C SER A 22 -10.95 -2.35 7.06
N ALA A 23 -10.97 -1.48 6.04
CA ALA A 23 -10.52 -1.79 4.70
C ALA A 23 -9.02 -2.11 4.65
N SER A 24 -8.18 -1.37 5.38
CA SER A 24 -6.73 -1.58 5.37
C SER A 24 -6.32 -2.95 5.91
N ILE A 25 -7.00 -3.44 6.96
CA ILE A 25 -6.78 -4.77 7.52
C ILE A 25 -7.21 -5.84 6.51
N LYS A 26 -8.39 -5.71 5.89
CA LYS A 26 -8.86 -6.67 4.87
C LYS A 26 -7.94 -6.72 3.65
N VAL A 27 -7.53 -5.55 3.15
CA VAL A 27 -6.55 -5.44 2.05
C VAL A 27 -5.23 -6.08 2.45
N ARG A 28 -4.75 -5.87 3.67
CA ARG A 28 -3.53 -6.49 4.18
C ARG A 28 -3.62 -8.02 4.16
N ASN A 29 -4.75 -8.58 4.57
CA ASN A 29 -4.98 -10.02 4.56
C ASN A 29 -4.90 -10.62 3.15
N ILE A 30 -5.48 -9.96 2.14
CA ILE A 30 -5.38 -10.39 0.74
C ILE A 30 -3.92 -10.39 0.27
N TYR A 31 -3.17 -9.32 0.58
CA TYR A 31 -1.73 -9.29 0.26
C TYR A 31 -0.96 -10.43 0.94
N ASP A 32 -1.23 -10.70 2.21
CA ASP A 32 -0.57 -11.79 2.94
C ASP A 32 -0.93 -13.16 2.36
N ARG A 33 -2.21 -13.39 2.00
CA ARG A 33 -2.66 -14.62 1.34
C ARG A 33 -1.96 -14.83 -0.02
N ALA A 34 -1.85 -13.78 -0.82
CA ALA A 34 -1.11 -13.83 -2.09
C ALA A 34 0.39 -14.12 -1.87
N ILE A 35 1.01 -13.48 -0.88
CA ILE A 35 2.41 -13.74 -0.51
C ILE A 35 2.61 -15.18 -0.06
N GLU A 36 1.75 -15.71 0.82
CA GLU A 36 1.83 -17.08 1.30
C GLU A 36 1.67 -18.09 0.16
N MET A 37 0.74 -17.84 -0.77
CA MET A 37 0.59 -18.66 -1.97
C MET A 37 1.87 -18.67 -2.80
N LEU A 38 2.50 -17.51 -3.05
CA LEU A 38 3.74 -17.43 -3.80
C LEU A 38 4.89 -18.17 -3.09
N MET A 39 5.01 -18.00 -1.77
CA MET A 39 6.04 -18.67 -0.97
C MET A 39 5.91 -20.20 -1.01
N ARG A 40 4.68 -20.73 -1.07
CA ARG A 40 4.42 -22.17 -1.13
C ARG A 40 4.69 -22.78 -2.52
N ASN A 41 4.48 -22.01 -3.58
CA ASN A 41 4.44 -22.54 -4.95
C ASN A 41 5.62 -22.13 -5.84
N LEU A 42 6.40 -21.11 -5.46
CA LEU A 42 7.58 -20.71 -6.22
C LEU A 42 8.85 -21.34 -5.67
N PRO A 43 9.76 -21.82 -6.52
CA PRO A 43 11.13 -22.18 -6.14
C PRO A 43 11.83 -21.05 -5.38
N GLU A 44 12.66 -21.41 -4.40
CA GLU A 44 13.39 -20.44 -3.56
C GLU A 44 14.23 -19.44 -4.38
N SER A 45 14.76 -19.85 -5.52
CA SER A 45 15.54 -18.98 -6.41
C SER A 45 14.70 -17.82 -6.96
N MET A 46 13.43 -18.06 -7.29
CA MET A 46 12.50 -17.03 -7.72
C MET A 46 12.02 -16.18 -6.55
N TRP A 47 11.79 -16.80 -5.38
CA TRP A 47 11.48 -16.07 -4.16
C TRP A 47 12.56 -15.06 -3.80
N LYS A 48 13.85 -15.43 -3.89
CA LYS A 48 14.99 -14.52 -3.62
C LYS A 48 15.07 -13.35 -4.60
N CYS A 49 14.60 -13.52 -5.85
CA CYS A 49 14.51 -12.43 -6.81
C CYS A 49 13.33 -11.48 -6.54
N TRP A 50 12.26 -11.97 -5.92
CA TRP A 50 11.11 -11.16 -5.49
C TRP A 50 11.38 -10.48 -4.16
N ALA A 51 11.90 -11.22 -3.19
CA ALA A 51 12.32 -10.76 -1.87
C ALA A 51 13.64 -9.97 -1.98
N TYR A 52 13.58 -8.70 -2.38
CA TYR A 52 14.72 -7.82 -2.21
C TYR A 52 15.05 -7.70 -0.71
N LEU A 53 16.35 -7.74 -0.41
CA LEU A 53 16.96 -8.07 0.87
C LEU A 53 16.23 -7.51 2.10
N ARG A 54 15.97 -8.39 3.07
CA ARG A 54 15.81 -7.96 4.46
C ARG A 54 17.08 -7.19 4.86
N PRO A 55 16.98 -6.05 5.56
CA PRO A 55 18.15 -5.43 6.19
C PRO A 55 18.89 -6.48 7.05
N ALA A 56 20.22 -6.44 7.04
CA ALA A 56 21.09 -7.44 7.68
C ALA A 56 20.97 -7.53 9.23
N GLN A 57 20.05 -6.76 9.84
CA GLN A 57 19.87 -6.62 11.28
C GLN A 57 18.67 -7.39 11.86
N GLU A 58 17.99 -8.26 11.09
CA GLU A 58 17.13 -9.26 11.72
C GLU A 58 17.99 -10.37 12.32
N SER A 59 18.23 -10.30 13.63
CA SER A 59 18.38 -11.52 14.41
C SER A 59 17.15 -12.39 14.15
N LEU A 60 17.37 -13.66 13.86
CA LEU A 60 16.35 -14.70 13.96
C LEU A 60 15.96 -14.81 15.43
N SER A 61 15.18 -13.86 15.95
CA SER A 61 14.46 -14.05 17.19
C SER A 61 13.39 -15.09 16.91
N ALA A 62 13.76 -16.33 17.19
CA ALA A 62 12.86 -17.45 17.35
C ALA A 62 11.77 -17.04 18.35
N GLY A 63 10.55 -16.85 17.86
CA GLY A 63 9.35 -16.68 18.71
C GLY A 63 8.52 -15.45 18.38
N GLY A 64 7.36 -15.68 17.78
CA GLY A 64 6.11 -14.98 18.12
C GLY A 64 5.93 -13.51 17.68
N GLU A 65 4.87 -13.31 16.90
CA GLU A 65 3.93 -12.16 16.99
C GLU A 65 4.26 -10.77 16.42
N ASN A 66 5.49 -10.38 16.10
CA ASN A 66 5.71 -9.05 15.50
C ASN A 66 5.85 -9.09 13.97
N SER A 67 4.72 -9.11 13.26
CA SER A 67 4.71 -8.94 11.80
C SER A 67 5.15 -7.53 11.41
N SER A 68 6.08 -7.40 10.46
CA SER A 68 6.58 -6.10 10.01
C SER A 68 5.45 -5.18 9.52
N PRO A 69 5.39 -3.92 9.96
CA PRO A 69 4.34 -2.99 9.55
C PRO A 69 4.42 -2.66 8.07
N VAL A 70 3.26 -2.37 7.49
CA VAL A 70 3.08 -2.04 6.08
C VAL A 70 2.44 -0.68 5.94
N PHE A 71 2.87 0.02 4.89
CA PHE A 71 2.30 1.28 4.48
C PHE A 71 1.51 1.11 3.21
N GLN A 72 0.20 1.27 3.33
CA GLN A 72 -0.71 1.25 2.21
C GLN A 72 -0.95 2.68 1.71
N LYS A 73 -1.11 2.83 0.40
CA LYS A 73 -1.36 4.09 -0.28
C LYS A 73 -2.80 4.10 -0.78
N TRP A 74 -3.55 5.04 -0.27
CA TRP A 74 -4.97 5.19 -0.52
C TRP A 74 -5.27 6.52 -1.20
N ILE A 75 -6.23 6.50 -2.12
CA ILE A 75 -6.81 7.69 -2.75
C ILE A 75 -8.32 7.62 -2.54
N GLN A 76 -8.92 8.73 -2.10
CA GLN A 76 -10.37 8.89 -2.12
C GLN A 76 -10.81 9.27 -3.52
N SER A 77 -11.57 8.40 -4.18
CA SER A 77 -12.14 8.63 -5.51
C SER A 77 -13.66 8.86 -5.41
N PRO A 78 -14.33 9.34 -6.48
CA PRO A 78 -15.80 9.38 -6.52
C PRO A 78 -16.47 8.01 -6.31
N SER A 79 -15.74 6.92 -6.56
CA SER A 79 -16.20 5.53 -6.32
C SER A 79 -15.83 4.97 -4.95
N GLY A 80 -15.40 5.82 -4.02
CA GLY A 80 -14.92 5.43 -2.69
C GLY A 80 -13.38 5.33 -2.61
N TRP A 81 -12.90 4.78 -1.50
CA TRP A 81 -11.48 4.61 -1.23
C TRP A 81 -10.85 3.54 -2.13
N LYS A 82 -9.67 3.83 -2.68
CA LYS A 82 -8.90 2.90 -3.53
C LYS A 82 -7.48 2.75 -3.03
N CYS A 83 -7.05 1.52 -2.81
CA CYS A 83 -5.69 1.14 -2.47
C CYS A 83 -4.85 0.96 -3.74
N ILE A 84 -3.93 1.90 -3.99
CA ILE A 84 -3.06 1.93 -5.17
C ILE A 84 -1.71 1.27 -4.92
N GLY A 85 -1.44 0.79 -3.71
CA GLY A 85 -0.21 0.08 -3.38
C GLY A 85 -0.06 -0.19 -1.89
N SER A 86 0.73 -1.21 -1.58
CA SER A 86 1.04 -1.68 -0.22
C SER A 86 2.54 -2.00 -0.12
N GLU A 87 3.29 -1.18 0.60
CA GLU A 87 4.76 -1.26 0.72
C GLU A 87 5.13 -1.76 2.13
N ARG A 88 5.92 -2.83 2.23
CA ARG A 88 6.49 -3.25 3.52
C ARG A 88 7.53 -2.24 3.96
N HIS A 89 7.40 -1.74 5.19
CA HIS A 89 8.38 -0.85 5.79
C HIS A 89 9.17 -1.61 6.85
N TYR A 90 10.47 -1.33 6.89
CA TYR A 90 11.31 -1.74 8.00
C TYR A 90 11.42 -0.52 8.92
N VAL A 91 11.14 -0.75 10.21
CA VAL A 91 11.41 0.23 11.25
C VAL A 91 12.86 -0.04 11.67
N GLU A 92 13.78 0.85 11.28
CA GLU A 92 15.11 0.84 11.85
C GLU A 92 15.09 1.72 13.10
N SER A 93 15.40 1.14 14.26
CA SER A 93 15.66 1.90 15.48
C SER A 93 17.04 2.53 15.35
N LEU A 94 17.12 3.86 15.26
CA LEU A 94 18.39 4.60 15.19
C LEU A 94 19.15 4.64 16.52
N THR A 95 18.61 4.07 17.59
CA THR A 95 19.28 3.96 18.88
C THR A 95 20.23 2.75 18.87
N PRO A 96 21.55 2.94 19.00
CA PRO A 96 22.45 1.86 19.40
C PRO A 96 21.94 1.30 20.74
N ASP A 97 21.96 -0.02 20.90
CA ASP A 97 21.61 -0.70 22.16
C ASP A 97 22.30 0.00 23.34
N GLY A 98 21.55 0.76 24.14
CA GLY A 98 22.17 1.44 25.28
C GLY A 98 21.37 2.47 26.05
N GLU A 99 20.38 3.16 25.47
CA GLU A 99 19.75 4.29 26.18
C GLU A 99 18.22 4.17 26.17
N LYS A 100 17.68 3.82 27.35
CA LYS A 100 16.27 3.96 27.69
C LYS A 100 16.00 5.45 27.97
N GLU A 101 14.86 5.92 27.49
CA GLU A 101 14.24 7.25 27.71
C GLU A 101 14.53 8.32 26.64
N GLU A 102 13.77 8.27 25.55
CA GLU A 102 12.97 9.40 25.06
C GLU A 102 11.98 8.88 24.00
N HIS A 103 10.84 9.56 23.83
CA HIS A 103 9.76 9.16 22.91
C HIS A 103 10.28 8.56 21.60
N ASP A 104 10.03 7.25 21.44
CA ASP A 104 10.45 6.36 20.37
C ASP A 104 10.25 7.02 18.99
N LYS A 105 11.27 7.74 18.49
CA LYS A 105 11.29 8.35 17.15
C LYS A 105 11.45 7.23 16.13
N ARG A 106 10.38 6.49 15.90
CA ARG A 106 10.31 5.47 14.84
C ARG A 106 10.43 6.17 13.48
N GLU A 107 11.60 6.06 12.85
CA GLU A 107 11.79 6.50 11.48
C GLU A 107 11.44 5.35 10.53
N TYR A 108 10.34 5.48 9.79
CA TYR A 108 10.01 4.53 8.73
C TYR A 108 10.96 4.74 7.56
N ILE A 109 11.83 3.76 7.32
CA ILE A 109 12.70 3.73 6.16
C ILE A 109 11.96 3.03 5.02
N PHE A 110 11.78 3.78 3.94
CA PHE A 110 11.13 3.29 2.73
C PHE A 110 12.17 2.49 1.93
N HIS A 111 12.24 1.19 2.18
CA HIS A 111 12.98 0.30 1.30
C HIS A 111 12.21 0.15 -0.03
N ASN A 112 12.91 -0.29 -1.08
CA ASN A 112 12.45 -0.32 -2.48
C ASN A 112 11.30 -1.34 -2.76
N GLY A 113 10.29 -1.43 -1.89
CA GLY A 113 9.16 -2.35 -1.92
C GLY A 113 8.10 -2.02 -2.98
N ARG A 114 8.28 -0.93 -3.75
CA ARG A 114 7.38 -0.56 -4.85
C ARG A 114 7.26 -1.67 -5.89
N PHE A 115 8.36 -2.33 -6.24
CA PHE A 115 8.34 -3.39 -7.25
C PHE A 115 7.49 -4.59 -6.80
N GLN A 116 7.73 -5.09 -5.58
CA GLN A 116 6.95 -6.17 -4.98
C GLN A 116 5.46 -5.80 -4.87
N SER A 117 5.20 -4.58 -4.39
CA SER A 117 3.85 -4.05 -4.22
C SER A 117 3.03 -4.11 -5.52
N MET A 118 3.62 -3.62 -6.61
CA MET A 118 2.95 -3.59 -7.91
C MET A 118 2.76 -4.98 -8.50
N LEU A 119 3.75 -5.86 -8.40
CA LEU A 119 3.60 -7.23 -8.89
C LEU A 119 2.56 -8.03 -8.11
N LEU A 120 2.48 -7.85 -6.79
CA LEU A 120 1.43 -8.45 -5.98
C LEU A 120 0.05 -7.93 -6.40
N GLN A 121 -0.10 -6.65 -6.71
CA GLN A 121 -1.37 -6.13 -7.24
C GLN A 121 -1.74 -6.72 -8.59
N VAL A 122 -0.78 -6.88 -9.51
CA VAL A 122 -1.03 -7.59 -10.78
C VAL A 122 -1.58 -8.98 -10.50
N LEU A 123 -0.92 -9.75 -9.64
CA LEU A 123 -1.32 -11.12 -9.33
C LEU A 123 -2.70 -11.18 -8.69
N ILE A 124 -2.96 -10.36 -7.68
CA ILE A 124 -4.26 -10.29 -6.99
C ILE A 124 -5.36 -9.94 -7.99
N TRP A 125 -5.13 -8.92 -8.83
CA TRP A 125 -6.12 -8.48 -9.81
C TRP A 125 -6.39 -9.53 -10.89
N SER A 126 -5.34 -10.17 -11.43
CA SER A 126 -5.49 -11.25 -12.42
C SER A 126 -6.26 -12.44 -11.84
N GLN A 127 -5.98 -12.82 -10.59
CA GLN A 127 -6.72 -13.90 -9.92
C GLN A 127 -8.19 -13.53 -9.69
N PHE A 128 -8.46 -12.29 -9.28
CA PHE A 128 -9.82 -11.79 -9.15
C PHE A 128 -10.58 -11.88 -10.48
N GLU A 129 -10.03 -11.39 -11.59
CA GLU A 129 -10.72 -11.46 -12.88
C GLU A 129 -10.94 -12.90 -13.36
N GLU A 130 -9.95 -13.77 -13.19
CA GLU A 130 -10.08 -15.20 -13.51
C GLU A 130 -11.18 -15.86 -12.70
N ILE A 131 -11.23 -15.60 -11.38
CA ILE A 131 -12.29 -16.13 -10.52
C ILE A 131 -13.65 -15.58 -10.95
N SER A 132 -13.77 -14.27 -11.18
CA SER A 132 -15.02 -13.66 -11.63
C SER A 132 -15.51 -14.18 -12.98
N LEU A 133 -14.60 -14.46 -13.92
CA LEU A 133 -14.93 -14.93 -15.26
C LEU A 133 -15.31 -16.41 -15.29
N PHE A 134 -14.57 -17.23 -14.54
CA PHE A 134 -14.68 -18.68 -14.63
C PHE A 134 -15.49 -19.33 -13.50
N HIS A 135 -15.98 -18.59 -12.51
CA HIS A 135 -16.97 -19.12 -11.57
C HIS A 135 -18.27 -19.44 -12.35
N PRO A 136 -18.84 -20.67 -12.27
CA PRO A 136 -18.63 -21.76 -11.30
C PRO A 136 -17.73 -22.93 -11.76
N PHE A 137 -17.00 -22.79 -12.86
CA PHE A 137 -16.18 -23.86 -13.45
C PHE A 137 -14.86 -24.15 -12.73
N LEU A 138 -14.49 -23.36 -11.71
CA LEU A 138 -13.23 -23.49 -10.95
C LEU A 138 -13.24 -24.61 -9.88
N GLY A 139 -14.30 -25.40 -9.78
CA GLY A 139 -14.48 -26.43 -8.75
C GLY A 139 -15.02 -25.86 -7.43
N ASP A 140 -14.95 -26.68 -6.37
CA ASP A 140 -15.72 -26.43 -5.14
C ASP A 140 -15.18 -25.29 -4.25
N THR A 141 -13.96 -24.78 -4.47
CA THR A 141 -13.41 -23.69 -3.63
C THR A 141 -12.45 -22.78 -4.38
N PRO A 142 -12.85 -21.55 -4.78
CA PRO A 142 -11.96 -20.58 -5.40
C PRO A 142 -10.85 -20.11 -4.45
N PHE A 143 -9.76 -19.56 -5.01
CA PHE A 143 -8.64 -19.07 -4.21
C PHE A 143 -9.03 -17.88 -3.31
N TYR A 144 -9.96 -17.04 -3.72
CA TYR A 144 -10.57 -15.99 -2.89
C TYR A 144 -12.03 -16.32 -2.63
N ASP A 145 -12.49 -16.13 -1.40
CA ASP A 145 -13.91 -16.27 -1.05
C ASP A 145 -14.73 -15.03 -1.46
N GLU A 146 -16.05 -15.08 -1.26
CA GLU A 146 -16.95 -13.98 -1.66
C GLU A 146 -16.63 -12.66 -0.96
N GLU A 147 -16.24 -12.70 0.32
CA GLU A 147 -15.87 -11.48 1.06
C GLU A 147 -14.58 -10.89 0.49
N GLU A 148 -13.56 -11.71 0.24
CA GLU A 148 -12.30 -11.28 -0.36
C GLU A 148 -12.51 -10.72 -1.77
N MET A 149 -13.34 -11.37 -2.59
CA MET A 149 -13.69 -10.89 -3.93
C MET A 149 -14.38 -9.51 -3.87
N ASN A 150 -15.25 -9.30 -2.87
CA ASN A 150 -15.87 -7.99 -2.64
C ASN A 150 -14.83 -6.94 -2.19
N VAL A 151 -13.88 -7.30 -1.32
CA VAL A 151 -12.80 -6.40 -0.90
C VAL A 151 -11.88 -6.05 -2.08
N ILE A 152 -11.53 -7.02 -2.94
CA ILE A 152 -10.69 -6.77 -4.13
C ILE A 152 -11.39 -5.81 -5.08
N SER A 153 -12.63 -6.09 -5.47
CA SER A 153 -13.39 -5.22 -6.38
C SER A 153 -13.65 -3.82 -5.81
N THR A 154 -13.86 -3.71 -4.50
CA THR A 154 -14.12 -2.43 -3.83
C THR A 154 -12.87 -1.59 -3.71
N TYR A 155 -11.74 -2.15 -3.28
CA TYR A 155 -10.59 -1.34 -2.87
C TYR A 155 -9.37 -1.45 -3.79
N PHE A 156 -9.17 -2.57 -4.48
CA PHE A 156 -8.02 -2.69 -5.38
C PHE A 156 -8.31 -1.97 -6.70
N VAL A 157 -7.21 -1.57 -7.35
CA VAL A 157 -7.25 -0.89 -8.62
C VAL A 157 -6.79 -1.85 -9.72
N PRO A 158 -7.48 -1.91 -10.88
CA PRO A 158 -7.05 -2.75 -11.99
C PRO A 158 -5.58 -2.51 -12.31
N THR A 159 -4.82 -3.59 -12.34
CA THR A 159 -3.37 -3.55 -12.48
C THR A 159 -2.91 -4.72 -13.35
N TYR A 160 -2.18 -4.44 -14.41
CA TYR A 160 -1.79 -5.41 -15.45
C TYR A 160 -0.34 -5.23 -15.89
N VAL A 161 0.21 -6.23 -16.56
CA VAL A 161 1.52 -6.15 -17.26
C VAL A 161 1.39 -5.70 -18.72
N SER A 162 0.16 -5.43 -19.17
CA SER A 162 -0.15 -4.97 -20.53
C SER A 162 -1.10 -3.77 -20.47
N PRO A 163 -0.97 -2.77 -21.36
CA PRO A 163 -1.91 -1.66 -21.43
C PRO A 163 -3.23 -2.02 -22.12
N LEU A 164 -3.31 -3.20 -22.78
CA LEU A 164 -4.43 -3.60 -23.62
C LEU A 164 -5.80 -3.50 -22.92
N PRO A 165 -6.00 -3.97 -21.67
CA PRO A 165 -7.31 -3.87 -21.00
C PRO A 165 -7.79 -2.42 -20.84
N PHE A 166 -6.87 -1.49 -20.60
CA PHE A 166 -7.22 -0.06 -20.49
C PHE A 166 -7.51 0.58 -21.84
N GLN A 167 -6.74 0.22 -22.88
CA GLN A 167 -6.96 0.70 -24.23
C GLN A 167 -8.32 0.25 -24.78
N GLN A 168 -8.70 -0.99 -24.51
CA GLN A 168 -9.99 -1.55 -24.92
C GLN A 168 -11.17 -0.93 -24.16
N SER A 169 -11.00 -0.62 -22.87
CA SER A 169 -12.04 0.00 -22.03
C SER A 169 -12.07 1.53 -22.11
N GLY A 170 -11.11 2.17 -22.78
CA GLY A 170 -10.99 3.64 -22.85
C GLY A 170 -10.65 4.30 -21.51
N LYS A 171 -10.17 3.52 -20.53
CA LYS A 171 -9.85 4.02 -19.18
C LYS A 171 -8.45 4.63 -19.14
N PRO A 172 -8.25 5.74 -18.40
CA PRO A 172 -6.93 6.31 -18.19
C PRO A 172 -6.10 5.37 -17.30
N TYR A 173 -4.81 5.28 -17.57
CA TYR A 173 -3.89 4.44 -16.82
C TYR A 173 -2.53 5.10 -16.63
N LYS A 174 -1.82 4.65 -15.61
CA LYS A 174 -0.45 5.05 -15.31
C LYS A 174 0.50 3.90 -15.62
N LYS A 175 1.58 4.20 -16.33
CA LYS A 175 2.70 3.27 -16.55
C LYS A 175 3.72 3.39 -15.40
N HIS A 176 4.13 2.26 -14.87
CA HIS A 176 5.19 2.13 -13.88
C HIS A 176 6.39 1.48 -14.60
N ASP A 177 7.37 2.31 -14.96
CA ASP A 177 8.60 1.85 -15.59
C ASP A 177 9.46 1.11 -14.57
N MET A 178 9.38 -0.22 -14.64
CA MET A 178 10.05 -1.19 -13.79
C MET A 178 10.67 -2.26 -14.69
N ARG A 179 11.42 -3.21 -14.11
CA ARG A 179 12.00 -4.36 -14.87
C ARG A 179 10.96 -5.08 -15.71
N ILE A 180 9.74 -5.21 -15.19
CA ILE A 180 8.54 -5.59 -15.93
C ILE A 180 7.61 -4.38 -15.85
N PRO A 181 7.22 -3.78 -16.99
CA PRO A 181 6.27 -2.67 -16.99
C PRO A 181 4.95 -3.08 -16.35
N VAL A 182 4.45 -2.24 -15.44
CA VAL A 182 3.13 -2.41 -14.83
C VAL A 182 2.26 -1.22 -15.21
N PHE A 183 1.02 -1.49 -15.58
CA PHE A 183 0.00 -0.52 -15.94
C PHE A 183 -1.12 -0.61 -14.90
N GLN A 184 -1.43 0.50 -14.24
CA GLN A 184 -2.47 0.57 -13.21
C GLN A 184 -3.51 1.61 -13.62
N GLU A 185 -4.80 1.35 -13.38
CA GLU A 185 -5.86 2.34 -13.63
C GLU A 185 -5.52 3.66 -12.92
N PHE A 186 -5.70 4.77 -13.62
CA PHE A 186 -5.42 6.07 -13.06
C PHE A 186 -6.57 6.51 -12.17
N ILE A 187 -6.35 6.52 -10.86
CA ILE A 187 -7.25 7.12 -9.89
C ILE A 187 -6.82 8.57 -9.66
N SER A 188 -7.73 9.51 -9.94
CA SER A 188 -7.49 10.93 -9.71
C SER A 188 -7.40 11.21 -8.22
N ALA A 189 -6.27 11.75 -7.79
CA ALA A 189 -6.08 12.27 -6.44
C ALA A 189 -6.38 13.78 -6.42
N PRO A 190 -7.02 14.30 -5.35
CA PRO A 190 -7.31 15.72 -5.25
C PRO A 190 -6.02 16.56 -5.32
N PRO A 191 -5.95 17.59 -6.18
CA PRO A 191 -4.85 18.55 -6.14
C PRO A 191 -4.95 19.37 -4.85
N LEU A 192 -3.82 19.66 -4.23
CA LEU A 192 -3.74 20.45 -3.01
C LEU A 192 -2.60 21.46 -3.10
N LEU A 193 -2.91 22.70 -2.75
CA LEU A 193 -1.95 23.79 -2.56
C LEU A 193 -1.82 24.05 -1.06
N VAL A 194 -0.66 23.74 -0.51
CA VAL A 194 -0.37 23.98 0.92
C VAL A 194 0.54 25.19 1.02
N HIS A 195 0.04 26.23 1.70
CA HIS A 195 0.81 27.44 1.98
C HIS A 195 1.59 27.23 3.28
N LEU A 196 2.92 27.38 3.21
CA LEU A 196 3.86 27.11 4.28
C LEU A 196 4.79 28.29 4.45
N ASP A 197 4.45 29.18 5.38
CA ASP A 197 5.15 30.44 5.58
C ASP A 197 5.29 31.21 4.24
N ASP A 198 6.48 31.16 3.62
CA ASP A 198 6.83 31.80 2.34
C ASP A 198 6.87 30.85 1.11
N GLU A 199 6.56 29.56 1.29
CA GLU A 199 6.59 28.56 0.22
C GLU A 199 5.19 28.00 -0.06
N VAL A 200 4.86 27.84 -1.35
CA VAL A 200 3.65 27.13 -1.79
C VAL A 200 4.06 25.75 -2.28
N LEU A 201 3.57 24.71 -1.60
CA LEU A 201 3.72 23.34 -2.06
C LEU A 201 2.50 22.94 -2.88
N GLU A 202 2.74 22.60 -4.14
CA GLU A 202 1.73 22.03 -5.03
C GLU A 202 1.94 20.53 -5.20
N GLY A 203 0.86 19.78 -5.05
CA GLY A 203 0.89 18.35 -5.31
C GLY A 203 -0.47 17.70 -5.28
N THR A 204 -0.45 16.38 -5.24
CA THR A 204 -1.65 15.54 -5.13
C THR A 204 -1.76 14.95 -3.75
N TRP A 205 -2.96 15.02 -3.19
CA TRP A 205 -3.28 14.51 -1.88
C TRP A 205 -3.35 12.98 -1.86
N MET A 206 -2.66 12.38 -0.89
CA MET A 206 -2.62 10.93 -0.71
C MET A 206 -2.79 10.57 0.76
N THR A 207 -3.54 9.50 1.02
CA THR A 207 -3.70 8.96 2.37
C THR A 207 -2.82 7.74 2.53
N GLY A 208 -1.78 7.85 3.34
CA GLY A 208 -1.05 6.70 3.83
C GLY A 208 -1.81 6.03 4.97
N VAL A 209 -1.83 4.70 5.03
CA VAL A 209 -2.34 3.94 6.16
C VAL A 209 -1.26 3.00 6.65
N TYR A 210 -0.91 3.10 7.93
CA TYR A 210 0.00 2.17 8.58
C TYR A 210 -0.81 1.03 9.20
N VAL A 211 -0.45 -0.21 8.88
CA VAL A 211 -1.18 -1.40 9.32
C VAL A 211 -0.21 -2.55 9.59
N ASP A 212 -0.49 -3.37 10.58
CA ASP A 212 0.18 -4.67 10.80
C ASP A 212 -0.79 -5.83 10.48
N ARG A 213 -0.50 -7.08 10.90
CA ARG A 213 -1.36 -8.24 10.59
C ARG A 213 -2.82 -8.09 11.00
N SER A 214 -3.11 -7.38 12.08
CA SER A 214 -4.48 -7.29 12.61
C SER A 214 -4.85 -5.92 13.18
N HIS A 215 -3.91 -4.96 13.15
CA HIS A 215 -4.10 -3.66 13.77
C HIS A 215 -3.87 -2.53 12.77
N PHE A 216 -4.79 -1.59 12.81
CA PHE A 216 -4.61 -0.28 12.26
C PHE A 216 -3.68 0.54 13.18
N LEU A 217 -2.58 1.03 12.64
CA LEU A 217 -1.54 1.76 13.39
C LEU A 217 -1.69 3.28 13.24
N GLY A 218 -2.49 3.73 12.28
CA GLY A 218 -2.80 5.15 12.09
C GLY A 218 -2.70 5.62 10.65
N LEU A 219 -3.11 6.88 10.44
CA LEU A 219 -3.05 7.56 9.16
C LEU A 219 -1.71 8.30 9.01
N GLY A 220 -1.13 8.17 7.82
CA GLY A 220 0.09 8.87 7.36
C GLY A 220 -0.19 9.69 6.12
N PRO A 221 -1.02 10.74 6.19
CA PRO A 221 -1.29 11.59 5.04
C PRO A 221 -0.02 12.21 4.46
N TYR A 222 0.00 12.38 3.13
CA TYR A 222 1.12 13.06 2.48
C TYR A 222 0.71 13.78 1.20
N LEU A 223 1.41 14.87 0.90
CA LEU A 223 1.40 15.49 -0.42
C LEU A 223 2.42 14.76 -1.29
N LYS A 224 1.99 14.35 -2.47
CA LYS A 224 2.90 13.92 -3.53
C LYS A 224 3.16 15.10 -4.45
N ASN A 225 4.36 15.65 -4.35
CA ASN A 225 4.79 16.82 -5.10
C ASN A 225 4.98 16.49 -6.59
N THR A 226 5.05 17.52 -7.43
CA THR A 226 5.22 17.39 -8.89
C THR A 226 6.54 16.71 -9.29
N ASP A 227 7.59 16.88 -8.49
CA ASP A 227 8.88 16.20 -8.63
C ASP A 227 8.87 14.72 -8.18
N GLY A 228 7.75 14.23 -7.65
CA GLY A 228 7.57 12.87 -7.15
C GLY A 228 8.00 12.65 -5.70
N SER A 229 8.53 13.67 -5.02
CA SER A 229 8.82 13.63 -3.59
C SER A 229 7.53 13.61 -2.74
N ARG A 230 7.66 13.20 -1.47
CA ARG A 230 6.52 13.06 -0.54
C ARG A 230 6.73 13.96 0.67
N THR A 231 5.78 14.84 0.93
CA THR A 231 5.73 15.67 2.15
C THR A 231 4.68 15.11 3.09
N PHE A 232 5.12 14.46 4.17
CA PHE A 232 4.20 13.85 5.15
C PHE A 232 3.60 14.90 6.08
N MET A 233 2.32 14.73 6.38
CA MET A 233 1.53 15.61 7.22
C MET A 233 0.99 14.85 8.43
N GLN A 234 0.52 15.60 9.43
CA GLN A 234 -0.19 15.02 10.55
C GLN A 234 -1.68 14.83 10.19
N ALA A 235 -2.25 13.68 10.53
CA ALA A 235 -3.68 13.46 10.39
C ALA A 235 -4.42 14.15 11.56
N LEU A 236 -5.49 14.88 11.24
CA LEU A 236 -6.45 15.38 12.22
C LEU A 236 -7.78 14.63 12.01
N ILE A 237 -8.26 13.98 13.08
CA ILE A 237 -9.52 13.22 13.09
C ILE A 237 -10.56 14.07 13.81
N ASN A 238 -11.71 14.28 13.18
CA ASN A 238 -12.85 15.00 13.77
C ASN A 238 -13.87 14.05 14.40
#